data_AF-A0A5C1A5F0-F1
#
_entry.id   AF-A0A5C1A5F0-F1
#
_cell.length_a   1.000
_cell.length_b   1.000
_cell.length_c   1.000
_cell.angle_alpha   90.00
_cell.angle_beta   90.00
_cell.angle_gamma   90.00
#
_symmetry.space_group_name_H-M   'P 1'
#
loop_
_entity.id
_entity.type
_entity.pdbx_description
1 polymer ?
#
loop_
_entity_poly.entity_id
_entity_poly.type
_entity_poly.pdbx_seq_one_letter_code
_entity_poly.pdbx_strand_id
1 'polypeptide(L)'
;MLGTGHGKPCPVFFRTHYRPSTPQTSHISFCESGGRRILSMPAIAVPELDFSPGQVLCLHIPHGFHLQEAAIEQGILRASQHANKSVLICRPATGRRGLREFIRRQRTVEWLARAGDISKADAAQVIDEFGVTVREIMCHNAGTPRCFLGIAAAICRKPDVLLYSSAGLDPLGRVAVHHYVAANGQNLCAVHLSGASAFGDGTPAPRVCPPRARCIELQPG
;
A
#
# COMPACT_ATOMS: atom_id res chain seq x y z
N MET A 1 48.82 18.96 18.97
CA MET A 1 47.50 19.59 18.84
C MET A 1 46.75 18.89 17.71
N LEU A 2 45.88 17.94 18.03
CA LEU A 2 45.08 17.17 17.07
C LEU A 2 43.63 17.64 17.19
N GLY A 3 43.12 18.27 16.13
CA GLY A 3 41.74 18.75 16.06
C GLY A 3 40.79 17.64 15.65
N THR A 4 39.89 17.25 16.55
CA THR A 4 38.77 16.35 16.27
C THR A 4 37.63 17.14 15.61
N GLY A 5 37.41 16.91 14.31
CA GLY A 5 36.27 17.45 13.58
C GLY A 5 34.99 16.67 13.91
N HIS A 6 34.09 17.29 14.66
CA HIS A 6 32.71 16.84 14.82
C HIS A 6 31.90 17.19 13.55
N GLY A 7 31.72 16.20 12.68
CA GLY A 7 30.72 16.24 11.62
C GLY A 7 29.33 16.05 12.21
N LYS A 8 28.52 17.11 12.24
CA LYS A 8 27.08 17.02 12.55
C LYS A 8 26.38 16.24 11.43
N PRO A 9 25.54 15.23 11.72
CA PRO A 9 24.72 14.62 10.70
C PRO A 9 23.65 15.62 10.23
N CYS A 10 23.64 15.91 8.93
CA CYS A 10 22.53 16.60 8.28
C CYS A 10 21.27 15.73 8.40
N PRO A 11 20.13 16.25 8.89
CA PRO A 11 18.86 15.54 8.77
C PRO A 11 18.46 15.53 7.29
N VAL A 12 18.61 14.36 6.65
CA VAL A 12 18.03 14.11 5.34
C VAL A 12 16.53 13.98 5.52
N PHE A 13 15.81 15.08 5.38
CA PHE A 13 14.36 15.06 5.20
C PHE A 13 14.05 14.37 3.86
N PHE A 14 13.76 13.07 3.91
CA PHE A 14 13.08 12.40 2.81
C PHE A 14 11.63 12.89 2.76
N ARG A 15 11.42 14.07 2.15
CA ARG A 15 10.16 14.36 1.47
C ARG A 15 9.99 13.23 0.45
N THR A 16 9.18 12.23 0.78
CA THR A 16 8.39 11.56 -0.25
C THR A 16 7.55 12.67 -0.86
N HIS A 17 8.07 13.30 -1.91
CA HIS A 17 7.24 13.97 -2.87
C HIS A 17 6.34 12.89 -3.45
N TYR A 18 5.25 12.61 -2.75
CA TYR A 18 3.96 12.54 -3.41
C TYR A 18 3.87 13.88 -4.14
N ARG A 19 4.40 13.92 -5.36
CA ARG A 19 3.76 14.73 -6.37
C ARG A 19 2.42 14.02 -6.49
N PRO A 20 1.29 14.57 -5.96
CA PRO A 20 0.07 14.30 -6.67
C PRO A 20 0.45 14.63 -8.10
N SER A 21 0.32 13.68 -9.02
CA SER A 21 0.01 14.07 -10.38
C SER A 21 -1.04 15.14 -10.20
N THR A 22 -0.70 16.39 -10.54
CA THR A 22 -1.66 17.48 -10.66
C THR A 22 -2.91 16.81 -11.22
N PRO A 23 -4.11 16.98 -10.62
CA PRO A 23 -5.29 16.55 -11.33
C PRO A 23 -5.16 17.21 -12.69
N GLN A 24 -4.84 16.41 -13.71
CA GLN A 24 -5.15 16.80 -15.05
C GLN A 24 -6.66 16.90 -14.93
N THR A 25 -7.14 18.13 -14.75
CA THR A 25 -8.36 18.58 -15.36
C THR A 25 -8.14 18.31 -16.85
N SER A 26 -8.25 17.04 -17.22
CA SER A 26 -8.61 16.67 -18.56
C SER A 26 -9.96 17.34 -18.72
N HIS A 27 -9.93 18.53 -19.32
CA HIS A 27 -11.03 19.03 -20.10
C HIS A 27 -11.22 17.98 -21.20
N ILE A 28 -11.93 16.91 -20.84
CA ILE A 28 -12.48 15.99 -21.81
C ILE A 28 -13.60 16.80 -22.45
N SER A 29 -13.27 17.47 -23.54
CA SER A 29 -14.28 18.05 -24.42
C SER A 29 -14.97 16.88 -25.11
N PHE A 30 -15.96 16.31 -24.42
CA PHE A 30 -16.90 15.39 -25.02
C PHE A 30 -17.75 16.19 -26.01
N CYS A 31 -17.68 15.84 -27.29
CA CYS A 31 -18.72 16.23 -28.23
C CYS A 31 -20.06 15.71 -27.70
N GLU A 32 -20.91 16.63 -27.27
CA GLU A 32 -22.28 16.39 -26.83
C GLU A 32 -23.10 15.85 -28.01
N SER A 33 -23.40 14.56 -27.97
CA SER A 33 -24.47 13.96 -28.79
C SER A 33 -25.03 12.76 -28.04
N GLY A 34 -25.82 13.05 -27.00
CA GLY A 34 -26.55 12.04 -26.22
C GLY A 34 -26.38 12.25 -24.72
N GLY A 35 -27.34 12.93 -24.09
CA GLY A 35 -27.32 13.28 -22.68
C GLY A 35 -27.21 12.07 -21.74
N ARG A 36 -25.98 11.68 -21.40
CA ARG A 36 -25.72 10.81 -20.25
C ARG A 36 -25.77 11.67 -18.99
N ARG A 37 -26.80 11.49 -18.17
CA ARG A 37 -26.80 12.00 -16.80
C ARG A 37 -25.55 11.46 -16.11
N ILE A 38 -24.61 12.33 -15.77
CA ILE A 38 -23.53 11.99 -14.84
C ILE A 38 -24.23 11.78 -13.50
N LEU A 39 -24.53 10.51 -13.17
CA LEU A 39 -25.02 10.16 -11.85
C LEU A 39 -23.86 10.41 -10.88
N SER A 40 -23.97 11.47 -10.08
CA SER A 40 -23.05 11.73 -8.98
C SER A 40 -23.12 10.54 -8.03
N MET A 41 -22.02 9.80 -7.87
CA MET A 41 -21.98 8.68 -6.93
C MET A 41 -21.85 9.23 -5.51
N PRO A 42 -22.63 8.73 -4.53
CA PRO A 42 -22.51 9.14 -3.13
C PRO A 42 -21.11 8.86 -2.62
N ALA A 43 -20.53 9.79 -1.85
CA ALA A 43 -19.17 9.66 -1.33
C ALA A 43 -19.12 8.75 -0.11
N ILE A 44 -18.11 7.88 0.01
CA ILE A 44 -17.87 7.10 1.23
C ILE A 44 -17.21 7.99 2.29
N ALA A 45 -17.84 8.07 3.47
CA ALA A 45 -17.25 8.71 4.63
C ALA A 45 -16.27 7.75 5.34
N VAL A 46 -15.05 8.23 5.62
CA VAL A 46 -14.11 7.52 6.47
C VAL A 46 -14.47 7.83 7.93
N PRO A 47 -14.78 6.82 8.77
CA PRO A 47 -15.14 7.05 10.16
C PRO A 47 -13.94 7.58 10.96
N GLU A 48 -14.19 8.05 12.17
CA GLU A 48 -13.10 8.35 13.11
C GLU A 48 -12.38 7.04 13.47
N LEU A 49 -11.07 7.01 13.23
CA LEU A 49 -10.22 5.84 13.46
C LEU A 49 -9.20 6.15 14.55
N ASP A 50 -9.07 5.24 15.50
CA ASP A 50 -7.94 5.21 16.44
C ASP A 50 -6.78 4.46 15.79
N PHE A 51 -5.61 5.11 15.68
CA PHE A 51 -4.40 4.56 15.06
C PHE A 51 -3.39 4.13 16.13
N SER A 52 -3.78 3.20 16.99
CA SER A 52 -2.93 2.70 18.06
C SER A 52 -1.98 1.59 17.57
N PRO A 53 -0.70 1.56 18.01
CA PRO A 53 0.25 0.51 17.62
C PRO A 53 -0.27 -0.90 17.97
N GLY A 54 0.02 -1.86 17.09
CA GLY A 54 -0.40 -3.26 17.23
C GLY A 54 -1.87 -3.52 16.89
N GLN A 55 -2.66 -2.48 16.59
CA GLN A 55 -4.01 -2.64 16.06
C GLN A 55 -3.99 -3.03 14.57
N VAL A 56 -4.98 -3.83 14.19
CA VAL A 56 -5.26 -4.16 12.80
C VAL A 56 -6.70 -3.79 12.51
N LEU A 57 -6.91 -2.86 11.58
CA LEU A 57 -8.22 -2.40 11.13
C LEU A 57 -8.48 -2.95 9.73
N CYS A 58 -9.66 -3.51 9.50
CA CYS A 58 -10.09 -3.98 8.18
C CYS A 58 -11.29 -3.15 7.72
N LEU A 59 -11.08 -2.26 6.76
CA LEU A 59 -12.12 -1.38 6.23
C LEU A 59 -12.77 -2.06 5.04
N HIS A 60 -14.02 -2.48 5.20
CA HIS A 60 -14.79 -3.10 4.15
C HIS A 60 -15.45 -2.04 3.27
N ILE A 61 -15.03 -2.01 2.01
CA ILE A 61 -15.61 -1.15 0.98
C ILE A 61 -16.84 -1.85 0.40
N PRO A 62 -18.04 -1.23 0.41
CA PRO A 62 -19.25 -1.83 -0.15
C PRO A 62 -19.14 -2.15 -1.65
N HIS A 63 -19.96 -3.10 -2.11
CA HIS A 63 -20.09 -3.41 -3.53
C HIS A 63 -20.50 -2.16 -4.33
N GLY A 64 -19.86 -1.95 -5.48
CA GLY A 64 -20.11 -0.78 -6.34
C GLY A 64 -19.25 0.45 -6.02
N PHE A 65 -18.47 0.44 -4.94
CA PHE A 65 -17.68 1.61 -4.51
C PHE A 65 -16.16 1.44 -4.65
N HIS A 66 -15.70 0.43 -5.38
CA HIS A 66 -14.26 0.17 -5.59
C HIS A 66 -13.51 1.35 -6.24
N LEU A 67 -14.20 2.16 -7.06
CA LEU A 67 -13.62 3.37 -7.66
C LEU A 67 -13.31 4.47 -6.63
N GLN A 68 -13.84 4.36 -5.41
CA GLN A 68 -13.60 5.31 -4.33
C GLN A 68 -12.41 4.95 -3.44
N GLU A 69 -11.66 3.87 -3.74
CA GLU A 69 -10.49 3.46 -2.97
C GLU A 69 -9.52 4.62 -2.76
N ALA A 70 -9.23 5.42 -3.81
CA ALA A 70 -8.36 6.59 -3.71
C ALA A 70 -8.91 7.68 -2.77
N ALA A 71 -10.23 7.89 -2.74
CA ALA A 71 -10.86 8.86 -1.84
C ALA A 71 -10.80 8.37 -0.38
N ILE A 72 -10.98 7.07 -0.16
CA ILE A 72 -10.85 6.42 1.16
C ILE A 72 -9.40 6.53 1.65
N GLU A 73 -8.42 6.21 0.81
CA GLU A 73 -7.00 6.39 1.12
C GLU A 73 -6.69 7.84 1.53
N GLN A 74 -7.19 8.82 0.78
CA GLN A 74 -7.02 10.23 1.11
C GLN A 74 -7.70 10.62 2.43
N GLY A 75 -8.85 10.03 2.74
CA GLY A 75 -9.53 10.19 4.03
C GLY A 75 -8.68 9.66 5.20
N ILE A 76 -8.11 8.46 5.06
CA ILE A 76 -7.23 7.85 6.07
C ILE A 76 -5.95 8.68 6.26
N LEU A 77 -5.36 9.18 5.17
CA LEU A 77 -4.20 10.07 5.24
C LEU A 77 -4.51 11.34 6.05
N ARG A 78 -5.66 11.99 5.79
CA ARG A 78 -6.08 13.18 6.55
C ARG A 78 -6.32 12.87 8.02
N ALA A 79 -7.04 11.78 8.32
CA ALA A 79 -7.29 11.34 9.69
C ALA A 79 -5.98 11.08 10.46
N SER A 80 -5.03 10.40 9.82
CA SER A 80 -3.72 10.11 10.42
C SER A 80 -2.88 11.37 10.65
N GLN A 81 -2.93 12.33 9.71
CA GLN A 81 -2.26 13.63 9.85
C GLN A 81 -2.84 14.44 11.02
N HIS A 82 -4.17 14.44 11.19
CA HIS A 82 -4.82 15.09 12.34
C HIS A 82 -4.38 14.45 13.67
N ALA A 83 -4.10 13.15 13.67
CA ALA A 83 -3.55 12.41 14.81
C ALA A 83 -2.00 12.52 14.94
N ASN A 84 -1.32 13.34 14.13
CA ASN A 84 0.14 13.46 14.07
C ASN A 84 0.88 12.13 13.84
N LYS A 85 0.30 11.23 13.02
CA LYS A 85 0.85 9.92 12.67
C LYS A 85 1.43 9.91 11.26
N SER A 86 2.60 9.29 11.09
CA SER A 86 3.18 8.99 9.79
C SER A 86 2.46 7.82 9.11
N VAL A 87 2.16 7.95 7.82
CA VAL A 87 1.46 6.93 7.05
C VAL A 87 2.28 6.50 5.86
N LEU A 88 2.35 5.20 5.59
CA LEU A 88 2.81 4.67 4.32
C LEU A 88 1.73 3.82 3.67
N ILE A 89 1.45 4.14 2.41
CA ILE A 89 0.55 3.37 1.56
C ILE A 89 1.39 2.34 0.79
N CYS A 90 1.13 1.08 1.06
CA CYS A 90 1.74 -0.04 0.38
C CYS A 90 1.18 -0.14 -1.04
N ARG A 91 2.10 -0.18 -2.01
CA ARG A 91 1.77 -0.55 -3.39
C ARG A 91 2.53 -1.81 -3.76
N PRO A 92 1.95 -2.70 -4.59
CA PRO A 92 2.71 -3.82 -5.13
C PRO A 92 3.98 -3.33 -5.79
N ALA A 93 5.06 -4.05 -5.53
CA ALA A 93 6.36 -3.68 -5.98
C ALA A 93 6.44 -3.73 -7.52
N THR A 94 6.92 -2.66 -8.13
CA THR A 94 7.01 -2.53 -9.60
C THR A 94 8.45 -2.41 -10.05
N GLY A 95 8.77 -3.05 -11.17
CA GLY A 95 10.06 -2.89 -11.85
C GLY A 95 10.21 -1.51 -12.48
N ARG A 96 11.43 -1.18 -12.88
CA ARG A 96 11.68 -0.03 -13.75
C ARG A 96 10.91 -0.20 -15.06
N ARG A 97 10.42 0.90 -15.63
CA ARG A 97 9.77 0.92 -16.95
C ARG A 97 10.73 1.48 -18.00
N GLY A 98 10.55 1.06 -19.26
CA GLY A 98 11.24 1.62 -20.44
C GLY A 98 12.61 1.01 -20.73
N LEU A 99 13.38 1.64 -21.64
CA LEU A 99 14.67 1.14 -22.18
C LEU A 99 15.68 0.74 -21.09
N ARG A 100 15.63 1.37 -19.91
CA ARG A 100 16.50 1.04 -18.77
C ARG A 100 16.30 -0.38 -18.24
N GLU A 101 15.12 -0.99 -18.43
CA GLU A 101 14.84 -2.37 -18.04
C GLU A 101 15.63 -3.37 -18.90
N PHE A 102 15.86 -3.04 -20.18
CA PHE A 102 16.61 -3.88 -21.12
C PHE A 102 18.13 -3.81 -20.90
N ILE A 103 18.65 -2.63 -20.52
CA ILE A 103 20.09 -2.44 -20.30
C ILE A 103 20.55 -3.11 -19.00
N ARG A 104 19.75 -3.01 -17.93
CA ARG A 104 20.06 -3.64 -16.64
C ARG A 104 18.78 -4.01 -15.91
N ARG A 105 18.49 -5.32 -15.89
CA ARG A 105 17.39 -5.86 -15.11
C ARG A 105 17.58 -5.54 -13.63
N GLN A 106 16.53 -5.04 -13.00
CA GLN A 106 16.57 -4.69 -11.58
C GLN A 106 16.49 -5.96 -10.72
N ARG A 107 17.46 -6.15 -9.84
CA ARG A 107 17.41 -7.23 -8.84
C ARG A 107 16.42 -6.87 -7.73
N THR A 108 15.69 -7.86 -7.25
CA THR A 108 14.64 -7.71 -6.23
C THR A 108 15.21 -7.23 -4.90
N VAL A 109 16.32 -7.80 -4.44
CA VAL A 109 17.04 -7.36 -3.23
C VAL A 109 17.43 -5.87 -3.34
N GLU A 110 17.94 -5.44 -4.50
CA GLU A 110 18.31 -4.03 -4.71
C GLU A 110 17.10 -3.10 -4.76
N TRP A 111 15.96 -3.59 -5.29
CA TRP A 111 14.71 -2.86 -5.24
C TRP A 111 14.26 -2.67 -3.79
N LEU A 112 14.23 -3.74 -2.99
CA LEU A 112 13.75 -3.72 -1.61
C LEU A 112 14.67 -2.87 -0.72
N ALA A 113 15.99 -3.05 -0.80
CA ALA A 113 16.95 -2.25 -0.06
C ALA A 113 16.72 -0.75 -0.26
N ARG A 114 16.53 -0.33 -1.53
CA ARG A 114 16.27 1.07 -1.86
C ARG A 114 14.86 1.54 -1.44
N ALA A 115 13.84 0.71 -1.61
CA ALA A 115 12.47 1.08 -1.31
C ALA A 115 12.18 1.14 0.19
N GLY A 116 12.81 0.24 0.97
CA GLY A 116 12.71 0.16 2.42
C GLY A 116 13.74 0.97 3.18
N ASP A 117 14.70 1.59 2.50
CA ASP A 117 15.81 2.34 3.10
C ASP A 117 16.65 1.50 4.08
N ILE A 118 17.03 0.29 3.64
CA ILE A 118 17.79 -0.70 4.40
C ILE A 118 18.99 -1.22 3.59
N SER A 119 19.90 -1.94 4.24
CA SER A 119 21.03 -2.55 3.55
C SER A 119 20.58 -3.67 2.61
N LYS A 120 21.43 -4.06 1.65
CA LYS A 120 21.16 -5.22 0.79
C LYS A 120 21.16 -6.53 1.57
N ALA A 121 21.92 -6.62 2.66
CA ALA A 121 21.95 -7.80 3.53
C ALA A 121 20.62 -7.95 4.28
N ASP A 122 20.14 -6.86 4.90
CA ASP A 122 18.85 -6.85 5.58
C ASP A 122 17.69 -7.14 4.61
N ALA A 123 17.75 -6.56 3.40
CA ALA A 123 16.76 -6.83 2.38
C ALA A 123 16.73 -8.31 1.93
N ALA A 124 17.89 -8.97 1.88
CA ALA A 124 17.94 -10.41 1.59
C ALA A 124 17.32 -11.23 2.72
N GLN A 125 17.68 -10.92 3.97
CA GLN A 125 17.10 -11.58 5.14
C GLN A 125 15.58 -11.43 5.20
N VAL A 126 15.06 -10.21 4.98
CA VAL A 126 13.61 -9.95 4.95
C VAL A 126 12.92 -10.77 3.85
N ILE A 127 13.55 -10.93 2.68
CA ILE A 127 13.00 -11.75 1.58
C ILE A 127 12.93 -13.23 1.97
N ASP A 128 13.94 -13.74 2.69
CA ASP A 128 14.00 -15.14 3.12
C ASP A 128 12.87 -15.48 4.13
N GLU A 129 12.36 -14.48 4.86
CA GLU A 129 11.28 -14.62 5.83
C GLU A 129 9.88 -14.68 5.21
N PHE A 130 9.70 -14.37 3.92
CA PHE A 130 8.35 -14.24 3.33
C PHE A 130 7.58 -15.57 3.24
N GLY A 131 8.27 -16.72 3.29
CA GLY A 131 7.63 -18.03 3.09
C GLY A 131 7.04 -18.23 1.68
N VAL A 132 7.37 -17.36 0.73
CA VAL A 132 6.99 -17.47 -0.69
C VAL A 132 8.23 -17.29 -1.58
N THR A 133 8.24 -17.96 -2.74
CA THR A 133 9.36 -17.86 -3.67
C THR A 133 9.43 -16.48 -4.30
N VAL A 134 10.44 -15.69 -3.91
CA VAL A 134 10.79 -14.42 -4.54
C VAL A 134 11.83 -14.66 -5.62
N ARG A 135 11.56 -14.19 -6.84
CA ARG A 135 12.51 -14.26 -7.95
C ARG A 135 13.60 -13.20 -7.79
N GLU A 136 14.82 -13.56 -8.19
CA GLU A 136 15.97 -12.64 -8.14
C GLU A 136 15.74 -11.36 -8.96
N ILE A 137 15.07 -11.48 -10.11
CA ILE A 137 14.76 -10.36 -10.99
C ILE A 137 13.34 -9.85 -10.73
N MET A 138 13.22 -8.54 -10.56
CA MET A 138 11.98 -7.89 -10.12
C MET A 138 10.77 -8.17 -11.02
N CYS A 139 10.94 -8.05 -12.34
CA CYS A 139 9.86 -8.23 -13.30
C CYS A 139 9.38 -9.68 -13.42
N HIS A 140 10.15 -10.66 -12.93
CA HIS A 140 9.76 -12.07 -12.93
C HIS A 140 8.84 -12.45 -11.75
N ASN A 141 8.70 -11.58 -10.75
CA ASN A 141 7.81 -11.82 -9.62
C ASN A 141 6.35 -11.70 -10.03
N ALA A 142 5.50 -12.60 -9.53
CA ALA A 142 4.05 -12.56 -9.68
C ALA A 142 3.40 -11.55 -8.70
N GLY A 143 2.06 -11.49 -8.67
CA GLY A 143 1.30 -10.58 -7.81
C GLY A 143 1.62 -10.71 -6.31
N THR A 144 1.57 -11.93 -5.77
CA THR A 144 1.78 -12.18 -4.34
C THR A 144 3.18 -11.75 -3.87
N PRO A 145 4.31 -12.22 -4.45
CA PRO A 145 5.63 -11.74 -4.04
C PRO A 145 5.81 -10.22 -4.20
N ARG A 146 5.23 -9.60 -5.24
CA ARG A 146 5.26 -8.14 -5.39
C ARG A 146 4.51 -7.42 -4.28
N CYS A 147 3.40 -7.97 -3.81
CA CYS A 147 2.66 -7.40 -2.66
C CYS A 147 3.50 -7.49 -1.38
N PHE A 148 4.10 -8.65 -1.09
CA PHE A 148 5.04 -8.85 0.03
C PHE A 148 6.17 -7.82 0.02
N LEU A 149 6.86 -7.66 -1.12
CA LEU A 149 7.94 -6.70 -1.28
C LEU A 149 7.49 -5.26 -0.99
N GLY A 150 6.30 -4.87 -1.47
CA GLY A 150 5.73 -3.55 -1.24
C GLY A 150 5.43 -3.29 0.24
N ILE A 151 4.84 -4.28 0.92
CA ILE A 151 4.52 -4.23 2.34
C ILE A 151 5.78 -4.19 3.19
N ALA A 152 6.73 -5.09 2.92
CA ALA A 152 8.01 -5.15 3.62
C ALA A 152 8.77 -3.82 3.51
N ALA A 153 8.87 -3.26 2.29
CA ALA A 153 9.48 -1.95 2.08
C ALA A 153 8.83 -0.86 2.92
N ALA A 154 7.50 -0.84 3.02
CA ALA A 154 6.80 0.13 3.84
C ALA A 154 7.07 -0.09 5.34
N ILE A 155 7.02 -1.33 5.83
CA ILE A 155 7.30 -1.66 7.25
C ILE A 155 8.73 -1.30 7.64
N CYS A 156 9.73 -1.56 6.79
CA CYS A 156 11.13 -1.23 7.06
C CYS A 156 11.37 0.27 7.31
N ARG A 157 10.51 1.13 6.74
CA ARG A 157 10.54 2.59 6.97
C ARG A 157 9.85 3.02 8.28
N LYS A 158 9.36 2.07 9.08
CA LYS A 158 8.78 2.25 10.42
C LYS A 158 7.68 3.33 10.49
N PRO A 159 6.61 3.24 9.67
CA PRO A 159 5.50 4.16 9.76
C PRO A 159 4.68 3.90 11.03
N ASP A 160 3.96 4.90 11.50
CA ASP A 160 2.95 4.71 12.55
C ASP A 160 1.72 3.96 12.02
N VAL A 161 1.36 4.21 10.76
CA VAL A 161 0.21 3.60 10.07
C VAL A 161 0.64 2.98 8.74
N LEU A 162 0.32 1.71 8.56
CA LEU A 162 0.52 0.97 7.33
C LEU A 162 -0.82 0.77 6.62
N LEU A 163 -1.02 1.45 5.49
CA LEU A 163 -2.21 1.26 4.66
C LEU A 163 -1.92 0.29 3.53
N TYR A 164 -2.64 -0.83 3.43
CA TYR A 164 -2.40 -1.82 2.39
C TYR A 164 -3.70 -2.43 1.83
N SER A 165 -3.60 -3.02 0.64
CA SER A 165 -4.68 -3.73 -0.02
C SER A 165 -4.17 -5.10 -0.47
N SER A 166 -5.06 -6.09 -0.43
CA SER A 166 -4.83 -7.45 -0.92
C SER A 166 -5.61 -7.72 -2.22
N ALA A 167 -6.10 -6.66 -2.88
CA ALA A 167 -6.78 -6.75 -4.15
C ALA A 167 -5.86 -7.39 -5.22
N GLY A 168 -6.44 -8.24 -6.06
CA GLY A 168 -5.72 -8.96 -7.11
C GLY A 168 -4.88 -10.15 -6.64
N LEU A 169 -4.88 -10.46 -5.33
CA LEU A 169 -4.28 -11.70 -4.81
C LEU A 169 -5.31 -12.84 -4.80
N ASP A 170 -4.83 -14.06 -5.05
CA ASP A 170 -5.58 -15.29 -4.81
C ASP A 170 -5.83 -15.51 -3.30
N PRO A 171 -6.75 -16.40 -2.90
CA PRO A 171 -7.07 -16.61 -1.49
C PRO A 171 -5.87 -16.97 -0.61
N LEU A 172 -4.93 -17.81 -1.08
CA LEU A 172 -3.75 -18.18 -0.31
C LEU A 172 -2.78 -16.99 -0.18
N GLY A 173 -2.61 -16.23 -1.27
CA GLY A 173 -1.82 -14.99 -1.25
C GLY A 173 -2.35 -13.95 -0.26
N ARG A 174 -3.68 -13.79 -0.15
CA ARG A 174 -4.32 -12.89 0.83
C ARG A 174 -4.00 -13.32 2.26
N VAL A 175 -4.21 -14.60 2.56
CA VAL A 175 -3.93 -15.18 3.89
C VAL A 175 -2.46 -14.98 4.25
N ALA A 176 -1.54 -15.30 3.33
CA ALA A 176 -0.10 -15.16 3.56
C ALA A 176 0.31 -13.71 3.87
N VAL A 177 -0.18 -12.75 3.09
CA VAL A 177 0.07 -11.32 3.32
C VAL A 177 -0.48 -10.85 4.67
N HIS A 178 -1.68 -11.28 5.05
CA HIS A 178 -2.26 -10.94 6.34
C HIS A 178 -1.46 -11.48 7.52
N HIS A 179 -1.00 -12.73 7.44
CA HIS A 179 -0.12 -13.28 8.46
C HIS A 179 1.21 -12.54 8.53
N TYR A 180 1.79 -12.18 7.40
CA TYR A 180 3.03 -11.40 7.36
C TYR A 180 2.88 -10.02 8.03
N VAL A 181 1.80 -9.29 7.72
CA VAL A 181 1.50 -8.00 8.35
C VAL A 181 1.27 -8.18 9.86
N ALA A 182 0.53 -9.21 10.28
CA ALA A 182 0.29 -9.45 11.70
C ALA A 182 1.57 -9.80 12.47
N ALA A 183 2.48 -10.56 11.86
CA ALA A 183 3.76 -10.93 12.47
C ALA A 183 4.72 -9.73 12.61
N ASN A 184 4.74 -8.84 11.62
CA ASN A 184 5.71 -7.74 11.53
C ASN A 184 5.15 -6.37 11.94
N GLY A 185 3.83 -6.26 12.14
CA GLY A 185 3.12 -5.01 12.39
C GLY A 185 2.95 -4.62 13.86
N GLN A 186 3.66 -5.26 14.79
CA GLN A 186 3.42 -5.07 16.23
C GLN A 186 3.61 -3.61 16.71
N ASN A 187 4.46 -2.85 16.03
CA ASN A 187 4.80 -1.47 16.39
C ASN A 187 4.06 -0.40 15.55
N LEU A 188 3.09 -0.79 14.73
CA LEU A 188 2.32 0.12 13.88
C LEU A 188 0.83 -0.23 13.90
N CYS A 189 -0.03 0.69 13.44
CA CYS A 189 -1.42 0.38 13.14
C CYS A 189 -1.53 -0.07 11.68
N ALA A 190 -1.98 -1.31 11.44
CA ALA A 190 -2.19 -1.81 10.09
C ALA A 190 -3.63 -1.57 9.66
N VAL A 191 -3.83 -0.88 8.53
CA VAL A 191 -5.15 -0.62 7.93
C VAL A 191 -5.23 -1.36 6.61
N HIS A 192 -6.12 -2.33 6.54
CA HIS A 192 -6.40 -3.10 5.32
C HIS A 192 -7.63 -2.53 4.62
N LEU A 193 -7.50 -2.22 3.33
CA LEU A 193 -8.63 -1.91 2.46
C LEU A 193 -9.16 -3.20 1.83
N SER A 194 -10.33 -3.63 2.29
CA SER A 194 -11.02 -4.80 1.80
C SER A 194 -12.06 -4.38 0.76
N GLY A 195 -11.64 -4.38 -0.51
CA GLY A 195 -12.56 -4.21 -1.64
C GLY A 195 -13.53 -5.37 -1.75
N ALA A 196 -14.79 -5.09 -2.05
CA ALA A 196 -15.75 -6.13 -2.40
C ALA A 196 -15.24 -6.93 -3.61
N SER A 197 -15.23 -8.26 -3.50
CA SER A 197 -14.84 -9.17 -4.58
C SER A 197 -16.05 -9.99 -5.00
N ALA A 198 -16.13 -10.36 -6.28
CA ALA A 198 -17.12 -11.30 -6.79
C ALA A 198 -16.41 -12.41 -7.56
N PHE A 199 -17.01 -13.59 -7.57
CA PHE A 199 -16.63 -14.67 -8.48
C PHE A 199 -17.00 -14.29 -9.93
N GLY A 200 -16.50 -15.05 -10.91
CA GLY A 200 -16.76 -14.78 -12.33
C GLY A 200 -18.23 -14.86 -12.73
N ASP A 201 -19.07 -15.50 -11.91
CA ASP A 201 -20.53 -15.58 -12.04
C ASP A 201 -21.28 -14.40 -11.41
N GLY A 202 -20.55 -13.43 -10.84
CA GLY A 202 -21.10 -12.25 -10.17
C GLY A 202 -21.52 -12.48 -8.71
N THR A 203 -21.41 -13.71 -8.19
CA THR A 203 -21.72 -13.97 -6.78
C THR A 203 -20.64 -13.37 -5.87
N PRO A 204 -21.01 -12.81 -4.69
CA PRO A 204 -20.02 -12.24 -3.78
C PRO A 204 -19.00 -13.28 -3.31
N ALA A 205 -17.72 -12.97 -3.45
CA ALA A 205 -16.65 -13.80 -2.91
C ALA A 205 -16.47 -13.50 -1.41
N PRO A 206 -16.20 -14.51 -0.57
CA PRO A 206 -16.00 -14.29 0.86
C PRO A 206 -14.82 -13.35 1.10
N ARG A 207 -15.00 -12.42 2.04
CA ARG A 207 -13.93 -11.53 2.48
C ARG A 207 -12.94 -12.32 3.34
N VAL A 208 -11.67 -12.27 2.98
CA VAL A 208 -10.57 -12.77 3.80
C VAL A 208 -10.04 -11.57 4.57
N CYS A 209 -10.25 -11.55 5.89
CA CYS A 209 -9.81 -10.46 6.76
C CYS A 209 -8.50 -10.83 7.47
N PRO A 210 -7.68 -9.84 7.86
CA PRO A 210 -6.48 -10.13 8.64
C PRO A 210 -6.83 -10.75 10.00
N PRO A 211 -5.96 -11.62 10.55
CA PRO A 211 -6.21 -12.20 11.86
C PRO A 211 -6.28 -11.10 12.93
N ARG A 212 -7.26 -11.20 13.83
CA ARG A 212 -7.53 -10.24 14.91
C ARG A 212 -7.92 -8.83 14.44
N ALA A 213 -8.29 -8.66 13.16
CA ALA A 213 -8.72 -7.37 12.66
C ALA A 213 -10.04 -6.92 13.31
N ARG A 214 -10.13 -5.63 13.61
CA ARG A 214 -11.41 -4.96 13.85
C ARG A 214 -12.01 -4.59 12.49
N CYS A 215 -13.04 -5.31 12.08
CA CYS A 215 -13.72 -5.07 10.80
C CYS A 215 -14.72 -3.91 10.92
N ILE A 216 -14.70 -3.00 9.95
CA ILE A 216 -15.57 -1.82 9.89
C ILE A 216 -16.17 -1.75 8.49
N GLU A 217 -17.49 -1.82 8.38
CA GLU A 217 -18.19 -1.62 7.11
C GLU A 217 -18.36 -0.13 6.85
N LEU A 218 -17.76 0.37 5.77
CA LEU A 218 -17.89 1.76 5.38
C LEU A 218 -19.30 2.01 4.84
N GLN A 219 -19.92 3.12 5.24
CA GLN A 219 -21.26 3.48 4.78
C GLN A 219 -21.16 4.48 3.62
N PRO A 220 -22.02 4.35 2.58
CA PRO A 220 -22.26 5.44 1.64
C PRO A 220 -22.82 6.65 2.40
N GLY A 221 -22.26 7.84 2.15
CA GLY A 221 -22.77 9.10 2.66
C GLY A 221 -23.85 9.73 1.81
#